data_AF-A0A4P7W177-F1
#
_entry.id   AF-A0A4P7W177-F1
#
_cell.length_a   1.000
_cell.length_b   1.000
_cell.length_c   1.000
_cell.angle_alpha   90.00
_cell.angle_beta   90.00
_cell.angle_gamma   90.00
#
_symmetry.space_group_name_H-M   'P 1'
#
loop_
_entity.id
_entity.type
_entity.pdbx_description
1 polymer ?
#
loop_
_entity_poly.entity_id
_entity_poly.type
_entity_poly.pdbx_seq_one_letter_code
_entity_poly.pdbx_strand_id
1 'polypeptide(L)'
;MKLKFLSCAALLCACAFPLTSCSDDDDKTTPEDRTDIPKDNLAQPNPKLGDEPNATIPNIQYTTVDEEGAAVFRIDMTGIQDKATLEWLRLLGTGEIGQNIWIEVDGQPKGVKVYNTADDNNERTLPIDLVFLVDNSGSMSQEANAIARDITAWAEKLSKTSLDINFGCVGYDGAITGAVNITSYQNLSDYLNRSGMTGVRRTKGFIGTESEITLYNEEKGNYRTGGGDALECGMAALRFATDLFSFRKNANRIFVNFTDEPNQNNKIDRFSVESLLTDWDTTLGTIHTVYSASKNSDKNESNRLMSEYTGGTVIYTNSSFTGVTLEDLPVTDAMRNSYVVRITNIRDLMDGQPHEVHITILSEDGTVRAERTFTVVFEAI
;
A
#
# COMPACT_ATOMS: atom_id res chain seq x y z
N MET A 1 -42.22 43.30 86.15
CA MET A 1 -40.82 42.98 86.52
C MET A 1 -40.14 42.42 85.27
N LYS A 2 -38.95 42.94 84.93
CA LYS A 2 -38.07 42.54 83.81
C LYS A 2 -37.91 40.99 83.73
N LEU A 3 -37.66 40.30 82.61
CA LEU A 3 -36.64 40.49 81.58
C LEU A 3 -36.94 39.57 80.34
N LYS A 4 -36.29 39.91 79.21
CA LYS A 4 -36.37 39.37 77.84
C LYS A 4 -35.88 37.92 77.66
N PHE A 5 -36.29 37.24 76.57
CA PHE A 5 -35.40 36.89 75.44
C PHE A 5 -36.20 36.50 74.18
N LEU A 6 -35.71 37.01 73.04
CA LEU A 6 -36.17 36.82 71.66
C LEU A 6 -35.76 35.44 71.12
N SER A 7 -36.53 34.90 70.18
CA SER A 7 -35.99 34.22 69.00
C SER A 7 -36.97 34.28 67.83
N CYS A 8 -36.46 34.70 66.67
CA CYS A 8 -37.13 34.76 65.36
C CYS A 8 -36.72 33.57 64.50
N ALA A 9 -37.62 33.11 63.62
CA ALA A 9 -37.26 32.69 62.27
C ALA A 9 -38.49 32.79 61.36
N ALA A 10 -38.38 33.60 60.31
CA ALA A 10 -39.38 33.86 59.30
C ALA A 10 -39.05 33.11 57.99
N LEU A 11 -40.10 32.63 57.33
CA LEU A 11 -40.12 32.08 55.97
C LEU A 11 -39.92 33.20 54.94
N LEU A 12 -39.10 32.98 53.91
CA LEU A 12 -38.94 33.88 52.76
C LEU A 12 -39.50 33.21 51.50
N CYS A 13 -40.48 33.87 50.87
CA CYS A 13 -41.07 33.51 49.58
C CYS A 13 -40.29 34.12 48.41
N ALA A 14 -40.30 33.39 47.30
CA ALA A 14 -39.59 33.66 46.06
C ALA A 14 -40.22 34.78 45.20
N CYS A 15 -39.37 35.51 44.48
CA CYS A 15 -39.71 36.24 43.27
C CYS A 15 -38.69 35.84 42.18
N ALA A 16 -39.19 35.29 41.08
CA ALA A 16 -38.41 34.93 39.90
C ALA A 16 -38.28 36.13 38.96
N PHE A 17 -37.06 36.45 38.55
CA PHE A 17 -36.77 37.31 37.40
C PHE A 17 -36.36 36.43 36.22
N PRO A 18 -36.82 36.71 34.99
CA PRO A 18 -36.28 36.06 33.80
C PRO A 18 -34.88 36.62 33.53
N LEU A 19 -33.84 35.81 33.74
CA LEU A 19 -32.51 36.09 33.23
C LEU A 19 -32.50 35.74 31.74
N THR A 20 -32.57 36.77 30.90
CA THR A 20 -32.08 36.70 29.52
C THR A 20 -30.56 36.55 29.56
N SER A 21 -30.10 35.30 29.61
CA SER A 21 -28.71 34.97 29.35
C SER A 21 -28.47 35.02 27.85
N CYS A 22 -27.93 36.13 27.37
CA CYS A 22 -27.11 36.12 26.17
C CYS A 22 -25.89 35.26 26.50
N SER A 23 -25.89 33.98 26.12
CA SER A 23 -24.63 33.27 25.96
C SER A 23 -24.14 33.61 24.57
N ASP A 24 -23.01 34.32 24.53
CA ASP A 24 -22.24 34.56 23.33
C ASP A 24 -22.22 33.31 22.45
N ASP A 25 -22.50 33.51 21.16
CA ASP A 25 -22.11 32.58 20.10
C ASP A 25 -20.58 32.51 20.13
N ASP A 26 -20.03 31.75 21.08
CA ASP A 26 -18.69 31.21 20.98
C ASP A 26 -18.69 30.44 19.67
N ASP A 27 -17.94 30.99 18.72
CA ASP A 27 -17.52 30.34 17.48
C ASP A 27 -16.82 29.04 17.87
N LYS A 28 -17.62 27.99 18.09
CA LYS A 28 -17.15 26.67 18.51
C LYS A 28 -16.51 26.04 17.27
N THR A 29 -15.28 26.45 16.98
CA THR A 29 -14.39 25.73 16.08
C THR A 29 -14.38 24.28 16.51
N THR A 30 -14.89 23.39 15.67
CA THR A 30 -14.79 21.95 15.95
C THR A 30 -13.33 21.53 15.73
N PRO A 31 -12.87 20.41 16.30
CA PRO A 31 -11.51 19.93 16.02
C PRO A 31 -11.24 19.79 14.52
N GLU A 32 -12.23 19.40 13.73
CA GLU A 32 -12.15 19.26 12.27
C GLU A 32 -11.88 20.60 11.57
N ASP A 33 -12.37 21.73 12.12
CA ASP A 33 -12.12 23.08 11.61
C ASP A 33 -10.66 23.53 11.76
N ARG A 34 -9.86 22.80 12.53
CA ARG A 34 -8.43 23.10 12.77
C ARG A 34 -7.52 22.42 11.74
N THR A 35 -8.04 21.41 11.05
CA THR A 35 -7.31 20.75 9.96
C THR A 35 -7.37 21.55 8.67
N ASP A 36 -6.43 21.33 7.76
CA ASP A 36 -6.46 21.90 6.40
C ASP A 36 -7.29 21.05 5.41
N ILE A 37 -8.06 20.09 5.92
CA ILE A 37 -8.87 19.19 5.11
C ILE A 37 -10.22 19.87 4.81
N PRO A 38 -10.67 19.89 3.54
CA PRO A 38 -11.97 20.45 3.18
C PRO A 38 -13.13 19.81 3.94
N LYS A 39 -14.18 20.59 4.23
CA LYS A 39 -15.38 20.08 4.91
C LYS A 39 -16.24 19.21 3.98
N ASP A 40 -16.93 18.22 4.54
CA ASP A 40 -17.82 17.32 3.79
C ASP A 40 -18.95 18.05 3.05
N ASN A 41 -19.41 19.22 3.53
CA ASN A 41 -20.42 20.01 2.84
C ASN A 41 -19.92 20.72 1.55
N LEU A 42 -18.61 20.72 1.32
CA LEU A 42 -17.98 21.16 0.06
C LEU A 42 -17.74 19.98 -0.88
N ALA A 43 -17.86 18.74 -0.39
CA ALA A 43 -17.64 17.54 -1.17
C ALA A 43 -18.77 17.33 -2.19
N GLN A 44 -18.38 16.81 -3.34
CA GLN A 44 -19.31 16.38 -4.38
C GLN A 44 -19.39 14.85 -4.35
N PRO A 45 -20.54 14.25 -4.71
CA PRO A 45 -20.63 12.81 -4.91
C PRO A 45 -19.61 12.31 -5.92
N ASN A 46 -19.23 11.04 -5.81
CA ASN A 46 -18.34 10.40 -6.77
C ASN A 46 -18.96 10.50 -8.18
N PRO A 47 -18.19 10.95 -9.20
CA PRO A 47 -18.72 11.05 -10.55
C PRO A 47 -18.99 9.66 -11.12
N LYS A 48 -20.03 9.53 -11.93
CA LYS A 48 -20.27 8.29 -12.68
C LYS A 48 -19.24 8.17 -13.80
N LEU A 49 -18.48 7.07 -13.82
CA LEU A 49 -17.65 6.75 -14.98
C LEU A 49 -18.55 6.43 -16.18
N GLY A 50 -18.39 7.16 -17.28
CA GLY A 50 -19.18 6.98 -18.50
C GLY A 50 -18.83 5.71 -19.28
N ASP A 51 -17.64 5.16 -19.03
CA ASP A 51 -17.09 3.92 -19.58
C ASP A 51 -16.42 3.13 -18.44
N GLU A 52 -16.15 1.84 -18.67
CA GLU A 52 -15.42 1.01 -17.73
C GLU A 52 -14.06 1.63 -17.31
N PRO A 53 -13.63 1.43 -16.04
CA PRO A 53 -12.30 1.81 -15.57
C PRO A 53 -11.20 1.29 -16.49
N ASN A 54 -10.22 2.14 -16.81
CA ASN A 54 -9.07 1.79 -17.64
C ASN A 54 -7.72 1.91 -16.90
N ALA A 55 -7.72 2.56 -15.74
CA ALA A 55 -6.62 2.59 -14.81
C ALA A 55 -7.00 1.84 -13.51
N THR A 56 -5.98 1.46 -12.76
CA THR A 56 -6.15 0.76 -11.49
C THR A 56 -5.60 1.66 -10.39
N ILE A 57 -6.40 1.91 -9.36
CA ILE A 57 -5.92 2.54 -8.13
C ILE A 57 -4.96 1.53 -7.48
N PRO A 58 -3.66 1.84 -7.30
CA PRO A 58 -2.69 0.92 -6.71
C PRO A 58 -3.04 0.60 -5.26
N ASN A 59 -2.33 -0.36 -4.65
CA ASN A 59 -2.49 -0.69 -3.24
C ASN A 59 -2.54 0.58 -2.36
N ILE A 60 -3.50 0.57 -1.44
CA ILE A 60 -3.72 1.58 -0.42
C ILE A 60 -3.30 1.01 0.93
N GLN A 61 -2.47 1.73 1.65
CA GLN A 61 -2.37 1.60 3.10
C GLN A 61 -3.26 2.65 3.74
N TYR A 62 -3.86 2.35 4.88
CA TYR A 62 -4.64 3.34 5.59
C TYR A 62 -4.45 3.24 7.10
N THR A 63 -4.69 4.36 7.77
CA THR A 63 -4.63 4.45 9.22
C THR A 63 -5.52 5.60 9.69
N THR A 64 -6.01 5.49 10.91
CA THR A 64 -6.70 6.59 11.58
C THR A 64 -5.73 7.29 12.52
N VAL A 65 -5.61 8.61 12.43
CA VAL A 65 -4.69 9.42 13.24
C VAL A 65 -5.43 10.61 13.88
N ASP A 66 -4.97 11.04 15.05
CA ASP A 66 -5.41 12.30 15.64
C ASP A 66 -4.55 13.43 15.08
N GLU A 67 -5.19 14.41 14.45
CA GLU A 67 -4.55 15.62 13.99
C GLU A 67 -5.28 16.82 14.58
N GLU A 68 -4.64 17.49 15.53
CA GLU A 68 -5.19 18.65 16.25
C GLU A 68 -6.53 18.37 16.96
N GLY A 69 -6.71 17.13 17.41
CA GLY A 69 -7.94 16.67 18.05
C GLY A 69 -9.02 16.24 17.05
N ALA A 70 -8.77 16.25 15.73
CA ALA A 70 -9.64 15.70 14.72
C ALA A 70 -9.24 14.26 14.39
N ALA A 71 -10.24 13.38 14.25
CA ALA A 71 -9.98 12.06 13.68
C ALA A 71 -9.82 12.17 12.16
N VAL A 72 -8.62 11.88 11.67
CA VAL A 72 -8.29 11.89 10.25
C VAL A 72 -8.08 10.46 9.76
N PHE A 73 -8.80 10.08 8.73
CA PHE A 73 -8.50 8.87 7.98
C PHE A 73 -7.48 9.22 6.90
N ARG A 74 -6.30 8.60 7.01
CA ARG A 74 -5.19 8.77 6.10
C ARG A 74 -5.08 7.54 5.21
N ILE A 75 -4.99 7.77 3.91
CA ILE A 75 -4.83 6.78 2.84
C ILE A 75 -3.52 7.10 2.13
N ASP A 76 -2.59 6.16 2.16
CA ASP A 76 -1.30 6.25 1.48
C ASP A 76 -1.32 5.32 0.26
N MET A 77 -0.89 5.82 -0.90
CA MET A 77 -0.88 5.04 -2.14
C MET A 77 0.23 5.51 -3.07
N THR A 78 0.68 4.65 -3.98
CA THR A 78 1.62 5.06 -5.04
C THR A 78 0.92 5.85 -6.14
N GLY A 79 1.71 6.46 -7.03
CA GLY A 79 1.20 7.23 -8.15
C GLY A 79 0.34 6.41 -9.11
N ILE A 80 -0.56 7.09 -9.82
CA ILE A 80 -1.40 6.51 -10.87
C ILE A 80 -0.88 7.01 -12.20
N GLN A 81 -0.68 6.09 -13.13
CA GLN A 81 -0.19 6.40 -14.47
C GLN A 81 -1.31 6.28 -15.49
N ASP A 82 -1.39 7.23 -16.41
CA ASP A 82 -2.15 7.07 -17.64
C ASP A 82 -1.45 6.02 -18.52
N LYS A 83 -2.14 4.90 -18.79
CA LYS A 83 -1.58 3.81 -19.60
C LYS A 83 -1.37 4.20 -21.07
N ALA A 84 -2.06 5.23 -21.57
CA ALA A 84 -1.96 5.66 -22.96
C ALA A 84 -0.76 6.59 -23.17
N THR A 85 -0.57 7.58 -22.29
CA THR A 85 0.49 8.59 -22.40
C THR A 85 1.75 8.26 -21.60
N LEU A 86 1.62 7.36 -20.61
CA LEU A 86 2.64 7.05 -19.60
C LEU A 86 2.92 8.21 -18.63
N GLU A 87 2.09 9.25 -18.63
CA GLU A 87 2.20 10.36 -17.68
C GLU A 87 1.59 10.00 -16.32
N TRP A 88 2.19 10.53 -15.25
CA TRP A 88 1.68 10.38 -13.89
C TRP A 88 0.61 11.42 -13.61
N LEU A 89 -0.57 10.97 -13.18
CA LEU A 89 -1.65 11.88 -12.84
C LEU A 89 -1.26 12.69 -11.63
N ARG A 90 -1.52 14.00 -11.70
CA ARG A 90 -1.54 14.87 -10.53
C ARG A 90 -2.91 14.78 -9.84
N LEU A 91 -2.98 14.20 -8.65
CA LEU A 91 -4.24 14.16 -7.90
C LEU A 91 -4.51 15.49 -7.18
N LEU A 92 -5.74 15.97 -7.29
CA LEU A 92 -6.22 17.26 -6.79
C LEU A 92 -7.54 17.04 -6.05
N GLY A 93 -7.60 17.50 -4.80
CA GLY A 93 -8.70 17.23 -3.87
C GLY A 93 -9.87 18.22 -3.97
N THR A 94 -10.72 18.19 -2.96
CA THR A 94 -11.94 19.00 -2.91
C THR A 94 -11.66 20.50 -2.95
N GLY A 95 -12.30 21.19 -3.89
CA GLY A 95 -12.18 22.64 -4.04
C GLY A 95 -10.96 23.12 -4.82
N GLU A 96 -10.09 22.21 -5.26
CA GLU A 96 -8.98 22.52 -6.16
C GLU A 96 -9.47 22.62 -7.62
N ILE A 97 -8.88 23.54 -8.40
CA ILE A 97 -9.18 23.65 -9.83
C ILE A 97 -8.67 22.39 -10.52
N GLY A 98 -9.57 21.64 -11.17
CA GLY A 98 -9.24 20.37 -11.80
C GLY A 98 -9.30 19.17 -10.85
N GLN A 99 -10.07 19.26 -9.75
CA GLN A 99 -10.34 18.12 -8.86
C GLN A 99 -10.59 16.83 -9.66
N ASN A 100 -9.89 15.77 -9.29
CA ASN A 100 -9.91 14.49 -10.01
C ASN A 100 -9.88 13.26 -9.09
N ILE A 101 -10.05 13.44 -7.78
CA ILE A 101 -10.27 12.37 -6.81
C ILE A 101 -11.49 12.70 -5.94
N TRP A 102 -12.31 11.68 -5.69
CA TRP A 102 -13.48 11.73 -4.82
C TRP A 102 -13.49 10.50 -3.90
N ILE A 103 -13.97 10.69 -2.69
CA ILE A 103 -14.11 9.63 -1.69
C ILE A 103 -15.50 9.70 -1.08
N GLU A 104 -16.16 8.55 -1.03
CA GLU A 104 -17.39 8.32 -0.27
C GLU A 104 -17.11 7.30 0.84
N VAL A 105 -17.72 7.51 2.01
CA VAL A 105 -17.77 6.52 3.09
C VAL A 105 -19.23 6.20 3.36
N ASP A 106 -19.61 4.93 3.21
CA ASP A 106 -21.01 4.46 3.24
C ASP A 106 -21.95 5.29 2.33
N GLY A 107 -21.44 5.64 1.14
CA GLY A 107 -22.15 6.48 0.17
C GLY A 107 -22.29 7.96 0.57
N GLN A 108 -21.65 8.41 1.64
CA GLN A 108 -21.60 9.82 2.02
C GLN A 108 -20.31 10.48 1.50
N PRO A 109 -20.40 11.54 0.67
CA PRO A 109 -19.22 12.22 0.14
C PRO A 109 -18.38 12.87 1.24
N LYS A 110 -17.06 12.77 1.10
CA LYS A 110 -16.07 13.32 2.04
C LYS A 110 -15.25 14.43 1.41
N GLY A 111 -14.90 15.43 2.22
CA GLY A 111 -13.93 16.44 1.81
C GLY A 111 -12.54 15.83 1.74
N VAL A 112 -11.89 15.93 0.59
CA VAL A 112 -10.61 15.25 0.31
C VAL A 112 -9.47 16.24 0.24
N LYS A 113 -8.43 16.00 1.04
CA LYS A 113 -7.12 16.66 0.91
C LYS A 113 -6.12 15.68 0.33
N VAL A 114 -5.28 16.16 -0.58
CA VAL A 114 -4.24 15.36 -1.23
C VAL A 114 -2.88 16.04 -1.05
N TYR A 115 -1.86 15.24 -0.75
CA TYR A 115 -0.46 15.65 -0.89
C TYR A 115 0.27 14.65 -1.78
N ASN A 116 1.14 15.15 -2.65
CA ASN A 116 2.06 14.34 -3.42
C ASN A 116 3.46 14.43 -2.79
N THR A 117 4.11 13.29 -2.59
CA THR A 117 5.47 13.23 -2.02
C THR A 117 6.52 13.94 -2.89
N ALA A 118 6.29 14.09 -4.19
CA ALA A 118 7.17 14.79 -5.11
C ALA A 118 7.21 16.32 -4.87
N ASP A 119 6.17 16.89 -4.27
CA ASP A 119 6.04 18.34 -4.10
C ASP A 119 6.56 18.85 -2.76
N ASP A 120 6.67 17.96 -1.78
CA ASP A 120 6.73 18.34 -0.37
C ASP A 120 8.16 18.54 0.14
N ASN A 121 9.15 18.73 -0.73
CA ASN A 121 10.59 18.84 -0.39
C ASN A 121 11.09 17.78 0.62
N ASN A 122 10.48 16.59 0.64
CA ASN A 122 10.73 15.49 1.58
C ASN A 122 10.21 15.70 3.02
N GLU A 123 9.30 16.64 3.25
CA GLU A 123 8.64 16.83 4.56
C GLU A 123 7.72 15.66 4.92
N ARG A 124 7.13 15.00 3.92
CA ARG A 124 6.32 13.78 4.08
C ARG A 124 6.92 12.63 3.27
N THR A 125 7.46 11.64 3.97
CA THR A 125 7.93 10.39 3.37
C THR A 125 6.98 9.24 3.70
N LEU A 126 6.61 8.46 2.68
CA LEU A 126 5.85 7.24 2.86
C LEU A 126 6.80 6.04 3.03
N PRO A 127 6.65 5.23 4.09
CA PRO A 127 7.43 4.02 4.20
C PRO A 127 7.05 3.08 3.06
N ILE A 128 8.05 2.50 2.39
CA ILE A 128 7.88 1.57 1.27
C ILE A 128 8.69 0.30 1.54
N ASP A 129 8.05 -0.86 1.49
CA ASP A 129 8.74 -2.15 1.61
C ASP A 129 8.67 -2.87 0.26
N LEU A 130 9.83 -2.98 -0.40
CA LEU A 130 9.98 -3.57 -1.73
C LEU A 130 10.59 -4.97 -1.63
N VAL A 131 9.85 -6.00 -2.03
CA VAL A 131 10.28 -7.40 -1.94
C VAL A 131 10.49 -7.99 -3.33
N PHE A 132 11.69 -8.54 -3.55
CA PHE A 132 12.03 -9.25 -4.78
C PHE A 132 11.72 -10.74 -4.65
N LEU A 133 10.82 -11.27 -5.47
CA LEU A 133 10.52 -12.70 -5.58
C LEU A 133 11.28 -13.21 -6.81
N VAL A 134 12.27 -14.07 -6.60
CA VAL A 134 13.24 -14.41 -7.64
C VAL A 134 13.26 -15.91 -7.87
N ASP A 135 12.79 -16.30 -9.05
CA ASP A 135 13.00 -17.64 -9.56
C ASP A 135 14.50 -17.93 -9.70
N ASN A 136 14.91 -19.01 -9.06
CA ASN A 136 16.28 -19.48 -9.01
C ASN A 136 16.41 -20.95 -9.39
N SER A 137 15.49 -21.39 -10.23
CA SER A 137 15.61 -22.62 -10.99
C SER A 137 16.78 -22.59 -11.98
N GLY A 138 17.19 -23.76 -12.42
CA GLY A 138 18.28 -23.94 -13.38
C GLY A 138 18.07 -23.23 -14.73
N SER A 139 16.83 -23.03 -15.17
CA SER A 139 16.51 -22.33 -16.42
C SER A 139 16.92 -20.85 -16.36
N MET A 140 16.76 -20.22 -15.20
CA MET A 140 17.16 -18.83 -14.89
C MET A 140 18.68 -18.60 -14.80
N SER A 141 19.50 -19.60 -15.13
CA SER A 141 20.97 -19.54 -14.93
C SER A 141 21.68 -18.47 -15.76
N GLN A 142 21.12 -18.08 -16.91
CA GLN A 142 21.70 -17.08 -17.81
C GLN A 142 21.48 -15.66 -17.25
N GLU A 143 20.35 -15.43 -16.58
CA GLU A 143 19.84 -14.15 -16.12
C GLU A 143 20.19 -13.87 -14.67
N ALA A 144 20.34 -14.91 -13.82
CA ALA A 144 20.40 -14.75 -12.37
C ALA A 144 21.51 -13.78 -11.88
N ASN A 145 22.66 -13.71 -12.56
CA ASN A 145 23.69 -12.72 -12.23
C ASN A 145 23.28 -11.29 -12.62
N ALA A 146 22.62 -11.12 -13.77
CA ALA A 146 22.12 -9.82 -14.22
C ALA A 146 20.99 -9.33 -13.30
N ILE A 147 20.03 -10.19 -12.97
CA ILE A 147 18.93 -9.89 -12.04
C ILE A 147 19.50 -9.45 -10.68
N ALA A 148 20.43 -10.20 -10.09
CA ALA A 148 21.01 -9.83 -8.80
C ALA A 148 21.78 -8.49 -8.85
N ARG A 149 22.53 -8.24 -9.95
CA ARG A 149 23.20 -6.96 -10.18
C ARG A 149 22.20 -5.82 -10.28
N ASP A 150 21.14 -5.99 -11.07
CA ASP A 150 20.16 -4.95 -11.34
C ASP A 150 19.28 -4.66 -10.12
N ILE A 151 18.90 -5.68 -9.34
CA ILE A 151 18.27 -5.51 -8.02
C ILE A 151 19.17 -4.67 -7.11
N THR A 152 20.46 -5.01 -7.01
CA THR A 152 21.40 -4.30 -6.14
C THR A 152 21.56 -2.84 -6.57
N ALA A 153 21.78 -2.60 -7.87
CA ALA A 153 21.96 -1.26 -8.42
C ALA A 153 20.70 -0.40 -8.27
N TRP A 154 19.53 -0.99 -8.49
CA TRP A 154 18.26 -0.30 -8.34
C TRP A 154 17.96 0.02 -6.88
N ALA A 155 18.15 -0.93 -5.96
CA ALA A 155 17.99 -0.70 -4.52
C ALA A 155 18.93 0.40 -4.00
N GLU A 156 20.19 0.42 -4.46
CA GLU A 156 21.14 1.50 -4.15
C GLU A 156 20.69 2.86 -4.72
N LYS A 157 20.13 2.89 -5.94
CA LYS A 157 19.60 4.12 -6.51
C LYS A 157 18.40 4.64 -5.71
N LEU A 158 17.47 3.76 -5.37
CA LEU A 158 16.28 4.10 -4.59
C LEU A 158 16.64 4.59 -3.18
N SER A 159 17.62 3.98 -2.51
CA SER A 159 18.07 4.42 -1.19
C SER A 159 18.78 5.78 -1.19
N LYS A 160 19.22 6.27 -2.36
CA LYS A 160 19.77 7.62 -2.55
C LYS A 160 18.72 8.67 -2.88
N THR A 161 17.46 8.26 -3.05
CA THR A 161 16.33 9.20 -3.16
C THR A 161 15.81 9.56 -1.78
N SER A 162 14.79 10.42 -1.70
CA SER A 162 14.09 10.74 -0.46
C SER A 162 13.04 9.71 -0.05
N LEU A 163 12.95 8.58 -0.75
CA LEU A 163 12.02 7.50 -0.39
C LEU A 163 12.47 6.86 0.93
N ASP A 164 11.52 6.68 1.85
CA ASP A 164 11.71 5.88 3.05
C ASP A 164 11.54 4.39 2.71
N ILE A 165 12.55 3.80 2.07
CA ILE A 165 12.45 2.47 1.46
C ILE A 165 13.35 1.42 2.14
N ASN A 166 12.76 0.26 2.42
CA ASN A 166 13.45 -0.97 2.81
C ASN A 166 13.15 -2.08 1.81
N PHE A 167 13.98 -3.12 1.84
CA PHE A 167 13.97 -4.17 0.83
C PHE A 167 13.94 -5.56 1.44
N GLY A 168 13.30 -6.51 0.77
CA GLY A 168 13.37 -7.93 1.08
C GLY A 168 13.61 -8.76 -0.17
N CYS A 169 13.97 -10.03 -0.02
CA CYS A 169 14.08 -10.94 -1.16
C CYS A 169 13.73 -12.37 -0.76
N VAL A 170 13.03 -13.08 -1.65
CA VAL A 170 12.71 -14.52 -1.54
C VAL A 170 13.19 -15.21 -2.81
N GLY A 171 14.00 -16.25 -2.68
CA GLY A 171 14.40 -17.12 -3.78
C GLY A 171 13.59 -18.40 -3.82
N TYR A 172 13.17 -18.85 -5.02
CA TYR A 172 12.37 -20.06 -5.17
C TYR A 172 12.75 -20.88 -6.41
N ASP A 173 12.58 -22.21 -6.35
CA ASP A 173 12.72 -23.14 -7.50
C ASP A 173 11.61 -24.22 -7.50
N GLY A 174 10.45 -23.85 -6.95
CA GLY A 174 9.36 -24.73 -6.55
C GLY A 174 9.39 -25.11 -5.05
N ALA A 175 10.54 -24.93 -4.40
CA ALA A 175 10.62 -24.75 -2.95
C ALA A 175 11.10 -23.33 -2.64
N ILE A 176 10.81 -22.81 -1.44
CA ILE A 176 11.49 -21.60 -0.95
C ILE A 176 12.91 -21.98 -0.56
N THR A 177 13.89 -21.43 -1.27
CA THR A 177 15.30 -21.81 -1.17
C THR A 177 16.18 -20.78 -0.46
N GLY A 178 15.69 -19.55 -0.32
CA GLY A 178 16.36 -18.51 0.45
C GLY A 178 15.44 -17.33 0.71
N ALA A 179 15.78 -16.57 1.75
CA ALA A 179 15.09 -15.32 2.05
C ALA A 179 15.99 -14.38 2.86
N VAL A 180 15.75 -13.08 2.69
CA VAL A 180 16.17 -11.99 3.56
C VAL A 180 14.95 -11.11 3.83
N ASN A 181 14.64 -10.89 5.11
CA ASN A 181 13.52 -10.07 5.54
C ASN A 181 13.71 -8.59 5.15
N ILE A 182 12.70 -7.76 5.44
CA ILE A 182 12.74 -6.30 5.27
C ILE A 182 13.98 -5.71 5.96
N THR A 183 14.87 -5.12 5.16
CA THR A 183 16.19 -4.68 5.57
C THR A 183 16.70 -3.52 4.71
N SER A 184 17.88 -2.99 5.04
CA SER A 184 18.49 -1.91 4.26
C SER A 184 19.03 -2.41 2.92
N TYR A 185 19.28 -1.48 1.98
CA TYR A 185 19.89 -1.86 0.70
C TYR A 185 21.27 -2.53 0.89
N GLN A 186 22.07 -2.14 1.90
CA GLN A 186 23.38 -2.76 2.14
C GLN A 186 23.23 -4.23 2.51
N ASN A 187 22.28 -4.56 3.39
CA ASN A 187 22.07 -5.95 3.81
C ASN A 187 21.51 -6.80 2.66
N LEU A 188 20.62 -6.24 1.83
CA LEU A 188 20.17 -6.90 0.60
C LEU A 188 21.34 -7.11 -0.39
N SER A 189 22.17 -6.09 -0.58
CA SER A 189 23.36 -6.17 -1.44
C SER A 189 24.31 -7.25 -0.95
N ASP A 190 24.58 -7.28 0.36
CA ASP A 190 25.43 -8.28 0.99
C ASP A 190 24.87 -9.69 0.78
N TYR A 191 23.55 -9.89 0.96
CA TYR A 191 22.84 -11.14 0.65
C TYR A 191 23.09 -11.58 -0.81
N LEU A 192 22.80 -10.71 -1.77
CA LEU A 192 22.91 -11.06 -3.19
C LEU A 192 24.36 -11.26 -3.66
N ASN A 193 25.33 -10.66 -2.96
CA ASN A 193 26.75 -10.63 -3.33
C ASN A 193 27.68 -11.38 -2.37
N ARG A 194 27.15 -12.28 -1.53
CA ARG A 194 27.94 -13.15 -0.65
C ARG A 194 29.06 -13.86 -1.41
N SER A 195 30.22 -13.96 -0.77
CA SER A 195 31.38 -14.67 -1.32
C SER A 195 31.02 -16.11 -1.72
N GLY A 196 31.39 -16.50 -2.94
CA GLY A 196 31.12 -17.83 -3.49
C GLY A 196 29.69 -18.07 -3.99
N MET A 197 28.79 -17.08 -3.91
CA MET A 197 27.44 -17.19 -4.45
C MET A 197 27.35 -16.51 -5.83
N THR A 198 27.07 -17.31 -6.86
CA THR A 198 26.94 -16.85 -8.26
C THR A 198 25.74 -17.51 -8.95
N GLY A 199 25.24 -16.87 -10.01
CA GLY A 199 24.07 -17.33 -10.75
C GLY A 199 22.88 -17.51 -9.81
N VAL A 200 22.14 -18.60 -10.02
CA VAL A 200 20.93 -18.94 -9.24
C VAL A 200 21.17 -19.09 -7.74
N ARG A 201 22.43 -19.29 -7.31
CA ARG A 201 22.77 -19.42 -5.88
C ARG A 201 22.71 -18.10 -5.13
N ARG A 202 22.65 -16.95 -5.83
CA ARG A 202 22.66 -15.62 -5.20
C ARG A 202 21.44 -15.35 -4.31
N THR A 203 20.31 -15.99 -4.62
CA THR A 203 19.07 -15.90 -3.84
C THR A 203 18.77 -17.16 -3.01
N LYS A 204 19.75 -18.08 -2.87
CA LYS A 204 19.63 -19.26 -1.99
C LYS A 204 20.21 -18.96 -0.60
N GLY A 205 19.67 -19.65 0.40
CA GLY A 205 20.04 -19.53 1.81
C GLY A 205 19.21 -18.50 2.57
N PHE A 206 18.89 -18.79 3.82
CA PHE A 206 18.16 -17.89 4.70
C PHE A 206 19.16 -17.03 5.49
N ILE A 207 18.96 -15.72 5.50
CA ILE A 207 19.70 -14.80 6.38
C ILE A 207 18.74 -13.93 7.17
N GLY A 208 19.21 -13.46 8.32
CA GLY A 208 18.44 -12.65 9.25
C GLY A 208 18.94 -12.90 10.67
N THR A 209 18.13 -12.47 11.62
CA THR A 209 18.22 -12.88 13.02
C THR A 209 18.05 -14.40 13.15
N GLU A 210 18.56 -14.96 14.25
CA GLU A 210 18.42 -16.39 14.54
C GLU A 210 16.95 -16.85 14.59
N SER A 211 16.07 -15.99 15.13
CA SER A 211 14.62 -16.23 15.15
C SER A 211 14.01 -16.28 13.76
N GLU A 212 14.38 -15.37 12.85
CA GLU A 212 13.87 -15.38 11.47
C GLU A 212 14.35 -16.62 10.72
N ILE A 213 15.64 -16.96 10.83
CA ILE A 213 16.21 -18.14 10.17
C ILE A 213 15.54 -19.42 10.68
N THR A 214 15.27 -19.50 11.98
CA THR A 214 14.55 -20.64 12.58
C THR A 214 13.15 -20.74 12.01
N LEU A 215 12.38 -19.65 12.06
CA LEU A 215 11.03 -19.56 11.52
C LEU A 215 11.00 -19.99 10.04
N TYR A 216 11.90 -19.46 9.21
CA TYR A 216 11.93 -19.80 7.78
C TYR A 216 12.23 -21.27 7.53
N ASN A 217 13.11 -21.89 8.33
CA ASN A 217 13.42 -23.30 8.18
C ASN A 217 12.27 -24.21 8.61
N GLU A 218 11.50 -23.81 9.61
CA GLU A 218 10.31 -24.51 10.09
C GLU A 218 9.15 -24.37 9.08
N GLU A 219 8.93 -23.17 8.54
CA GLU A 219 7.74 -22.85 7.75
C GLU A 219 7.88 -23.08 6.25
N LYS A 220 9.09 -23.03 5.66
CA LYS A 220 9.28 -23.14 4.19
C LYS A 220 8.63 -24.36 3.55
N GLY A 221 8.45 -25.44 4.30
CA GLY A 221 7.79 -26.66 3.83
C GLY A 221 6.32 -26.44 3.46
N ASN A 222 5.65 -25.49 4.11
CA ASN A 222 4.24 -25.14 3.87
C ASN A 222 4.03 -24.39 2.54
N TYR A 223 5.11 -23.86 1.95
CA TYR A 223 5.10 -23.10 0.70
C TYR A 223 5.70 -23.89 -0.47
N ARG A 224 5.84 -25.21 -0.31
CA ARG A 224 6.48 -26.07 -1.32
C ARG A 224 5.46 -26.54 -2.36
N THR A 225 5.68 -26.19 -3.62
CA THR A 225 4.95 -26.71 -4.78
C THR A 225 5.71 -27.84 -5.48
N GLY A 226 7.04 -27.80 -5.46
CA GLY A 226 7.94 -28.80 -6.05
C GLY A 226 9.36 -28.69 -5.49
N GLY A 227 10.33 -28.27 -6.30
CA GLY A 227 11.71 -28.00 -5.87
C GLY A 227 12.76 -28.75 -6.67
N GLY A 228 13.92 -28.10 -6.83
CA GLY A 228 14.97 -28.57 -7.72
C GLY A 228 14.58 -28.44 -9.19
N ASP A 229 14.11 -27.24 -9.56
CA ASP A 229 13.75 -26.86 -10.94
C ASP A 229 12.44 -27.50 -11.43
N ALA A 230 11.49 -27.70 -10.50
CA ALA A 230 10.20 -28.28 -10.81
C ALA A 230 9.09 -27.57 -10.05
N LEU A 231 8.00 -27.28 -10.75
CA LEU A 231 6.82 -26.62 -10.20
C LEU A 231 7.15 -25.24 -9.60
N GLU A 232 7.88 -24.43 -10.35
CA GLU A 232 8.28 -23.07 -10.00
C GLU A 232 7.06 -22.16 -9.79
N CYS A 233 6.93 -21.59 -8.59
CA CYS A 233 5.70 -20.92 -8.16
C CYS A 233 6.00 -19.59 -7.45
N GLY A 234 5.94 -18.50 -8.21
CA GLY A 234 6.09 -17.14 -7.68
C GLY A 234 5.00 -16.77 -6.67
N MET A 235 3.78 -17.31 -6.80
CA MET A 235 2.73 -17.13 -5.79
C MET A 235 3.07 -17.76 -4.45
N ALA A 236 3.76 -18.90 -4.41
CA ALA A 236 4.22 -19.48 -3.15
C ALA A 236 5.28 -18.60 -2.47
N ALA A 237 6.19 -18.01 -3.25
CA ALA A 237 7.17 -17.04 -2.75
C ALA A 237 6.51 -15.75 -2.24
N LEU A 238 5.49 -15.26 -2.95
CA LEU A 238 4.67 -14.12 -2.53
C LEU A 238 4.03 -14.39 -1.16
N ARG A 239 3.34 -15.54 -1.00
CA ARG A 239 2.70 -15.91 0.26
C ARG A 239 3.71 -16.09 1.38
N PHE A 240 4.86 -16.69 1.10
CA PHE A 240 5.95 -16.80 2.09
C PHE A 240 6.38 -15.42 2.59
N ALA A 241 6.57 -14.45 1.68
CA ALA A 241 6.92 -13.10 2.07
C ALA A 241 5.79 -12.44 2.88
N THR A 242 4.54 -12.47 2.41
CA THR A 242 3.42 -11.80 3.10
C THR A 242 3.15 -12.36 4.49
N ASP A 243 3.34 -13.66 4.67
CA ASP A 243 2.99 -14.36 5.90
C ASP A 243 4.12 -14.28 6.94
N LEU A 244 5.39 -14.19 6.52
CA LEU A 244 6.55 -14.33 7.40
C LEU A 244 7.47 -13.11 7.49
N PHE A 245 7.37 -12.14 6.57
CA PHE A 245 8.19 -10.93 6.66
C PHE A 245 7.61 -9.92 7.64
N SER A 246 8.50 -9.14 8.26
CA SER A 246 8.14 -8.11 9.24
C SER A 246 8.02 -6.76 8.54
N PHE A 247 6.93 -6.57 7.81
CA PHE A 247 6.64 -5.30 7.15
C PHE A 247 6.50 -4.15 8.17
N ARG A 248 7.01 -2.99 7.79
CA ARG A 248 6.89 -1.78 8.61
C ARG A 248 5.43 -1.34 8.66
N LYS A 249 5.03 -0.76 9.80
CA LYS A 249 3.69 -0.21 9.98
C LYS A 249 3.41 0.84 8.89
N ASN A 250 2.26 0.71 8.24
CA ASN A 250 1.77 1.60 7.17
C ASN A 250 2.68 1.65 5.92
N ALA A 251 3.60 0.69 5.74
CA ALA A 251 4.44 0.68 4.56
C ALA A 251 3.66 0.25 3.32
N ASN A 252 3.81 1.02 2.23
CA ASN A 252 3.38 0.60 0.91
C ASN A 252 4.18 -0.64 0.51
N ARG A 253 3.50 -1.78 0.41
CA ARG A 253 4.13 -3.07 0.07
C ARG A 253 4.14 -3.25 -1.44
N ILE A 254 5.32 -3.48 -1.99
CA ILE A 254 5.54 -3.66 -3.42
C ILE A 254 6.32 -4.96 -3.61
N PHE A 255 5.89 -5.80 -4.54
CA PHE A 255 6.57 -7.04 -4.90
C PHE A 255 7.01 -6.98 -6.36
N VAL A 256 8.17 -7.55 -6.67
CA VAL A 256 8.60 -7.75 -8.06
C VAL A 256 8.96 -9.22 -8.25
N ASN A 257 8.17 -9.91 -9.05
CA ASN A 257 8.35 -11.32 -9.38
C ASN A 257 9.17 -11.49 -10.66
N PHE A 258 10.28 -12.24 -10.58
CA PHE A 258 11.16 -12.56 -11.70
C PHE A 258 11.08 -14.05 -12.00
N THR A 259 10.76 -14.41 -13.24
CA THR A 259 10.68 -15.81 -13.69
C THR A 259 10.72 -15.91 -15.21
N ASP A 260 11.06 -17.09 -15.74
CA ASP A 260 10.97 -17.42 -17.15
C ASP A 260 9.85 -18.43 -17.47
N GLU A 261 9.14 -18.93 -16.45
CA GLU A 261 8.09 -19.94 -16.58
C GLU A 261 6.74 -19.48 -15.99
N PRO A 262 5.59 -20.01 -16.47
CA PRO A 262 4.30 -19.77 -15.83
C PRO A 262 4.29 -20.20 -14.36
N ASN A 263 3.36 -19.65 -13.57
CA ASN A 263 3.20 -20.02 -12.17
C ASN A 263 2.72 -21.48 -12.05
N GLN A 264 3.48 -22.35 -11.38
CA GLN A 264 3.17 -23.77 -11.26
C GLN A 264 2.73 -24.11 -9.83
N ASN A 265 1.48 -23.75 -9.51
CA ASN A 265 0.89 -23.84 -8.16
C ASN A 265 0.70 -25.26 -7.60
N ASN A 266 0.99 -26.32 -8.37
CA ASN A 266 0.76 -27.71 -7.99
C ASN A 266 -0.67 -28.00 -7.46
N LYS A 267 -1.69 -27.34 -8.03
CA LYS A 267 -3.10 -27.44 -7.59
C LYS A 267 -3.34 -27.04 -6.13
N ILE A 268 -2.46 -26.21 -5.57
CA ILE A 268 -2.68 -25.58 -4.27
C ILE A 268 -3.37 -24.24 -4.54
N ASP A 269 -4.65 -24.15 -4.18
CA ASP A 269 -5.52 -23.02 -4.55
C ASP A 269 -4.95 -21.66 -4.10
N ARG A 270 -4.42 -21.56 -2.87
CA ARG A 270 -3.77 -20.35 -2.32
C ARG A 270 -2.55 -19.88 -3.14
N PHE A 271 -1.98 -20.77 -3.94
CA PHE A 271 -0.83 -20.48 -4.81
C PHE A 271 -1.21 -20.30 -6.28
N SER A 272 -2.50 -20.37 -6.64
CA SER A 272 -2.98 -19.93 -7.95
C SER A 272 -2.93 -18.40 -8.05
N VAL A 273 -2.61 -17.86 -9.22
CA VAL A 273 -2.71 -16.41 -9.46
C VAL A 273 -4.13 -15.89 -9.29
N GLU A 274 -5.14 -16.74 -9.54
CA GLU A 274 -6.56 -16.41 -9.38
C GLU A 274 -6.97 -16.23 -7.91
N SER A 275 -6.21 -16.78 -6.96
CA SER A 275 -6.49 -16.56 -5.53
C SER A 275 -6.49 -15.06 -5.18
N LEU A 276 -5.70 -14.26 -5.91
CA LEU A 276 -5.62 -12.81 -5.72
C LEU A 276 -6.96 -12.09 -5.91
N LEU A 277 -7.88 -12.64 -6.71
CA LEU A 277 -9.22 -12.06 -6.88
C LEU A 277 -10.13 -12.30 -5.67
N THR A 278 -9.76 -13.23 -4.79
CA THR A 278 -10.62 -13.73 -3.73
C THR A 278 -10.13 -13.44 -2.32
N ASP A 279 -8.81 -13.44 -2.10
CA ASP A 279 -8.22 -13.33 -0.76
C ASP A 279 -7.05 -12.32 -0.67
N TRP A 280 -6.84 -11.51 -1.72
CA TRP A 280 -5.84 -10.45 -1.68
C TRP A 280 -6.48 -9.14 -1.24
N ASP A 281 -6.35 -8.86 0.06
CA ASP A 281 -6.72 -7.56 0.58
C ASP A 281 -5.84 -6.48 -0.05
N THR A 282 -6.44 -5.31 -0.28
CA THR A 282 -5.77 -4.16 -0.86
C THR A 282 -4.43 -3.93 -0.19
N THR A 283 -4.40 -3.93 1.15
CA THR A 283 -3.26 -3.62 2.01
C THR A 283 -2.09 -4.59 1.87
N LEU A 284 -2.26 -5.75 1.23
CA LEU A 284 -1.21 -6.77 1.15
C LEU A 284 -0.11 -6.44 0.16
N GLY A 285 -0.37 -5.67 -0.90
CA GLY A 285 0.67 -5.27 -1.83
C GLY A 285 0.22 -5.04 -3.27
N THR A 286 1.05 -4.31 -4.02
CA THR A 286 1.04 -4.34 -5.50
C THR A 286 2.18 -5.21 -5.99
N ILE A 287 1.92 -6.05 -7.00
CA ILE A 287 2.86 -7.01 -7.53
C ILE A 287 3.22 -6.60 -8.96
N HIS A 288 4.49 -6.56 -9.29
CA HIS A 288 5.00 -6.35 -10.63
C HIS A 288 5.63 -7.65 -11.13
N THR A 289 5.60 -7.88 -12.43
CA THR A 289 6.13 -9.11 -13.04
C THR A 289 7.19 -8.76 -14.07
N VAL A 290 8.36 -9.36 -13.93
CA VAL A 290 9.37 -9.39 -14.97
C VAL A 290 9.50 -10.83 -15.47
N TYR A 291 9.09 -11.04 -16.71
CA TYR A 291 9.03 -12.35 -17.33
C TYR A 291 10.10 -12.47 -18.42
N SER A 292 11.15 -13.26 -18.19
CA SER A 292 12.32 -13.40 -19.08
C SER A 292 12.10 -14.39 -20.23
N ALA A 293 10.89 -14.42 -20.76
CA ALA A 293 10.54 -15.16 -21.95
C ALA A 293 9.44 -14.44 -22.75
N SER A 294 8.97 -15.06 -23.83
CA SER A 294 7.94 -14.46 -24.68
C SER A 294 6.60 -14.37 -23.94
N LYS A 295 5.80 -13.32 -24.21
CA LYS A 295 4.39 -13.26 -23.74
C LYS A 295 3.56 -14.51 -24.10
N ASN A 296 3.93 -15.19 -25.19
CA ASN A 296 3.26 -16.42 -25.63
C ASN A 296 3.57 -17.65 -24.79
N SER A 297 4.62 -17.65 -23.96
CA SER A 297 4.91 -18.75 -23.02
C SER A 297 4.23 -18.57 -21.67
N ASP A 298 3.81 -17.34 -21.34
CA ASP A 298 3.11 -16.99 -20.11
C ASP A 298 1.59 -17.37 -20.18
N LYS A 299 1.29 -18.66 -20.02
CA LYS A 299 -0.04 -19.27 -20.23
C LYS A 299 -0.55 -20.09 -19.04
N ASN A 300 -1.86 -20.35 -19.01
CA ASN A 300 -2.63 -21.13 -18.01
C ASN A 300 -2.68 -20.52 -16.61
N GLU A 301 -1.52 -20.33 -15.98
CA GLU A 301 -1.33 -19.70 -14.66
C GLU A 301 -0.34 -18.55 -14.86
N SER A 302 -0.85 -17.51 -15.51
CA SER A 302 0.01 -16.48 -16.07
C SER A 302 0.49 -15.51 -14.98
N ASN A 303 1.81 -15.36 -14.84
CA ASN A 303 2.39 -14.46 -13.83
C ASN A 303 1.96 -13.00 -14.07
N ARG A 304 1.69 -12.59 -15.32
CA ARG A 304 1.19 -11.24 -15.61
C ARG A 304 -0.10 -10.92 -14.84
N LEU A 305 -0.93 -11.91 -14.54
CA LEU A 305 -2.19 -11.73 -13.81
C LEU A 305 -1.93 -11.27 -12.37
N MET A 306 -0.79 -11.64 -11.76
CA MET A 306 -0.38 -11.07 -10.47
C MET A 306 -0.29 -9.55 -10.55
N SER A 307 0.23 -9.03 -11.65
CA SER A 307 0.32 -7.59 -11.90
C SER A 307 -1.02 -6.98 -12.25
N GLU A 308 -1.75 -7.58 -13.20
CA GLU A 308 -3.04 -7.05 -13.65
C GLU A 308 -4.07 -6.98 -12.51
N TYR A 309 -4.13 -8.00 -11.64
CA TYR A 309 -5.07 -8.05 -10.52
C TYR A 309 -4.70 -7.12 -9.35
N THR A 310 -3.43 -6.72 -9.22
CA THR A 310 -2.97 -5.86 -8.11
C THR A 310 -2.61 -4.43 -8.54
N GLY A 311 -2.82 -4.10 -9.83
CA GLY A 311 -2.52 -2.80 -10.41
C GLY A 311 -1.04 -2.55 -10.71
N GLY A 312 -0.23 -3.61 -10.79
CA GLY A 312 1.18 -3.53 -11.13
C GLY A 312 1.44 -3.56 -12.63
N THR A 313 2.71 -3.77 -12.98
CA THR A 313 3.19 -3.71 -14.36
C THR A 313 3.95 -4.96 -14.77
N VAL A 314 3.94 -5.23 -16.07
CA VAL A 314 4.50 -6.44 -16.66
C VAL A 314 5.58 -6.06 -17.66
N ILE A 315 6.79 -6.59 -17.47
CA ILE A 315 7.88 -6.49 -18.43
C ILE A 315 8.16 -7.86 -19.00
N TYR A 316 8.14 -7.97 -20.33
CA TYR A 316 8.65 -9.13 -21.04
C TYR A 316 10.06 -8.83 -21.55
N THR A 317 11.02 -9.70 -21.22
CA THR A 317 12.43 -9.54 -21.61
C THR A 317 13.00 -10.84 -22.16
N ASN A 318 14.19 -10.77 -22.74
CA ASN A 318 14.90 -11.94 -23.25
C ASN A 318 15.58 -12.72 -22.12
N SER A 319 15.94 -13.98 -22.40
CA SER A 319 16.58 -14.91 -21.45
C SER A 319 18.04 -14.56 -21.09
N SER A 320 18.54 -13.40 -21.49
CA SER A 320 19.83 -12.89 -21.02
C SER A 320 19.65 -11.66 -20.13
N PHE A 321 18.40 -11.23 -19.95
CA PHE A 321 18.04 -9.99 -19.25
C PHE A 321 18.84 -8.78 -19.80
N THR A 322 19.21 -8.82 -21.08
CA THR A 322 20.00 -7.76 -21.71
C THR A 322 19.09 -6.71 -22.31
N GLY A 323 19.44 -5.44 -22.09
CA GLY A 323 18.69 -4.29 -22.63
C GLY A 323 17.40 -3.96 -21.88
N VAL A 324 17.17 -4.57 -20.71
CA VAL A 324 16.08 -4.23 -19.79
C VAL A 324 16.69 -3.98 -18.43
N THR A 325 16.30 -2.89 -17.79
CA THR A 325 16.71 -2.54 -16.43
C THR A 325 15.49 -2.46 -15.54
N LEU A 326 15.68 -2.61 -14.22
CA LEU A 326 14.59 -2.33 -13.29
C LEU A 326 14.24 -0.85 -13.20
N GLU A 327 15.03 0.03 -13.83
CA GLU A 327 14.65 1.43 -14.00
C GLU A 327 13.52 1.59 -15.02
N ASP A 328 13.34 0.63 -15.92
CA ASP A 328 12.24 0.62 -16.89
C ASP A 328 10.91 0.19 -16.25
N LEU A 329 10.96 -0.36 -15.02
CA LEU A 329 9.74 -0.54 -14.24
C LEU A 329 9.26 0.86 -13.80
N PRO A 330 8.01 1.25 -14.12
CA PRO A 330 7.44 2.52 -13.66
C PRO A 330 7.26 2.58 -12.14
N VAL A 331 7.72 1.56 -11.39
CA VAL A 331 7.70 1.47 -9.93
C VAL A 331 8.46 2.63 -9.29
N THR A 332 9.63 3.02 -9.83
CA THR A 332 10.42 4.13 -9.27
C THR A 332 9.64 5.43 -9.29
N ASP A 333 9.05 5.75 -10.45
CA ASP A 333 8.30 6.98 -10.60
C ASP A 333 6.93 6.90 -9.91
N ALA A 334 6.30 5.72 -9.83
CA ALA A 334 5.11 5.50 -9.02
C ALA A 334 5.36 5.83 -7.55
N MET A 335 6.49 5.35 -7.00
CA MET A 335 6.87 5.60 -5.61
C MET A 335 7.20 7.08 -5.37
N ARG A 336 7.81 7.77 -6.32
CA ARG A 336 8.10 9.21 -6.21
C ARG A 336 6.84 10.07 -6.28
N ASN A 337 5.87 9.67 -7.09
CA ASN A 337 4.58 10.33 -7.25
C ASN A 337 3.52 9.75 -6.30
N SER A 338 3.91 9.29 -5.11
CA SER A 338 2.98 8.73 -4.14
C SER A 338 2.12 9.82 -3.50
N TYR A 339 0.96 9.42 -3.01
CA TYR A 339 -0.05 10.29 -2.45
C TYR A 339 -0.36 9.95 -1.00
N VAL A 340 -0.51 11.00 -0.20
CA VAL A 340 -1.19 10.98 1.11
C VAL A 340 -2.53 11.66 0.91
N VAL A 341 -3.60 10.88 0.99
CA VAL A 341 -4.99 11.34 0.88
C VAL A 341 -5.60 11.34 2.27
N ARG A 342 -6.28 12.43 2.64
CA ARG A 342 -6.84 12.62 3.99
C ARG A 342 -8.30 13.05 3.92
N ILE A 343 -9.12 12.48 4.81
CA ILE A 343 -10.52 12.87 5.06
C ILE A 343 -10.75 12.99 6.58
N THR A 344 -11.76 13.76 7.00
CA THR A 344 -12.16 13.90 8.42
C THR A 344 -13.61 13.45 8.64
N ASN A 345 -14.21 13.83 9.78
CA ASN A 345 -15.60 13.55 10.11
C ASN A 345 -15.90 12.04 10.11
N ILE A 346 -14.98 11.25 10.66
CA ILE A 346 -15.08 9.79 10.77
C ILE A 346 -15.27 9.29 12.21
N ARG A 347 -15.35 10.17 13.21
CA ARG A 347 -15.47 9.77 14.62
C ARG A 347 -16.68 8.90 14.91
N ASP A 348 -17.82 9.25 14.33
CA ASP A 348 -19.06 8.49 14.50
C ASP A 348 -19.00 7.11 13.79
N LEU A 349 -17.99 6.88 12.95
CA LEU A 349 -17.71 5.62 12.26
C LEU A 349 -16.65 4.77 13.00
N MET A 350 -16.16 5.22 14.16
CA MET A 350 -15.25 4.45 15.02
C MET A 350 -16.03 3.54 15.97
N ASP A 351 -17.02 2.82 15.45
CA ASP A 351 -17.96 2.01 16.23
C ASP A 351 -17.55 0.51 16.29
N GLY A 352 -16.41 0.17 15.69
CA GLY A 352 -15.91 -1.19 15.57
C GLY A 352 -16.62 -2.03 14.50
N GLN A 353 -17.48 -1.42 13.67
CA GLN A 353 -18.09 -2.07 12.52
C GLN A 353 -17.29 -1.81 11.23
N PRO A 354 -17.44 -2.70 10.23
CA PRO A 354 -16.88 -2.46 8.91
C PRO A 354 -17.69 -1.41 8.14
N HIS A 355 -17.01 -0.44 7.55
CA HIS A 355 -17.54 0.64 6.71
C HIS A 355 -16.98 0.54 5.29
N GLU A 356 -17.78 0.89 4.30
CA GLU A 356 -17.37 0.88 2.89
C GLU A 356 -16.72 2.22 2.52
N VAL A 357 -15.53 2.18 1.94
CA VAL A 357 -14.85 3.33 1.35
C VAL A 357 -14.80 3.15 -0.15
N HIS A 358 -15.33 4.13 -0.89
CA HIS A 358 -15.34 4.14 -2.35
C HIS A 358 -14.55 5.34 -2.88
N ILE A 359 -13.45 5.06 -3.58
CA ILE A 359 -12.60 6.05 -4.23
C ILE A 359 -12.86 6.05 -5.72
N THR A 360 -13.13 7.22 -6.30
CA THR A 360 -13.22 7.43 -7.74
C THR A 360 -12.14 8.41 -8.18
N ILE A 361 -11.46 8.11 -9.27
CA ILE A 361 -10.47 8.96 -9.92
C ILE A 361 -10.83 9.11 -11.39
N LEU A 362 -10.95 10.36 -11.81
CA LEU A 362 -11.36 10.75 -13.17
C LEU A 362 -10.53 11.96 -13.59
N SER A 363 -9.64 11.80 -14.56
CA SER A 363 -8.86 12.92 -15.10
C SER A 363 -9.78 13.97 -15.73
N GLU A 364 -9.30 15.22 -15.80
CA GLU A 364 -10.09 16.36 -16.31
C GLU A 364 -10.58 16.16 -17.75
N ASP A 365 -9.76 15.50 -18.58
CA ASP A 365 -10.08 15.13 -19.96
C ASP A 365 -10.89 13.83 -20.08
N GLY A 366 -11.18 13.16 -18.96
CA GLY A 366 -11.91 11.91 -18.86
C GLY A 366 -11.17 10.67 -19.39
N THR A 367 -9.90 10.82 -19.76
CA THR A 367 -9.12 9.73 -20.39
C THR A 367 -8.69 8.67 -19.39
N VAL A 368 -8.48 9.04 -18.12
CA VAL A 368 -8.09 8.14 -17.04
C VAL A 368 -9.25 7.98 -16.09
N ARG A 369 -9.67 6.73 -15.90
CA ARG A 369 -10.84 6.36 -15.11
C ARG A 369 -10.47 5.19 -14.20
N ALA A 370 -10.59 5.38 -12.90
CA ALA A 370 -10.32 4.35 -11.93
C ALA A 370 -11.33 4.44 -10.78
N GLU A 371 -11.76 3.28 -10.29
CA GLU A 371 -12.58 3.16 -9.09
C GLU A 371 -11.99 2.08 -8.20
N ARG A 372 -12.15 2.25 -6.89
CA ARG A 372 -11.80 1.22 -5.92
C ARG A 372 -12.71 1.30 -4.71
N THR A 373 -13.26 0.16 -4.34
CA THR A 373 -14.04 -0.02 -3.12
C THR A 373 -13.32 -0.98 -2.19
N PHE A 374 -13.27 -0.66 -0.91
CA PHE A 374 -12.74 -1.54 0.13
C PHE A 374 -13.47 -1.30 1.46
N THR A 375 -13.34 -2.25 2.38
CA THR A 375 -13.97 -2.17 3.69
C THR A 375 -12.92 -1.88 4.76
N VAL A 376 -13.24 -0.97 5.68
CA VAL A 376 -12.37 -0.59 6.80
C VAL A 376 -13.13 -0.62 8.12
N VAL A 377 -12.45 -1.01 9.20
CA VAL A 377 -12.90 -0.73 10.56
C VAL A 377 -12.06 0.45 11.07
N PHE A 378 -12.68 1.61 11.29
CA PHE A 378 -11.93 2.78 11.76
C PHE A 378 -11.48 2.57 13.20
N GLU A 379 -10.16 2.57 13.42
CA GLU A 379 -9.59 2.41 14.76
C GLU A 379 -9.93 3.63 15.64
N ALA A 380 -10.34 3.36 16.89
CA ALA A 380 -10.50 4.40 17.90
C ALA A 380 -9.12 5.00 18.25
N ILE A 381 -9.07 6.32 18.42
CA ILE A 381 -7.85 7.08 18.72
C ILE A 381 -7.78 7.47 20.20
#